data_AF-A0A356TSV9-F1
#
_entry.id   AF-A0A356TSV9-F1
#
_cell.length_a   1.000
_cell.length_b   1.000
_cell.length_c   1.000
_cell.angle_alpha   90.00
_cell.angle_beta   90.00
_cell.angle_gamma   90.00
#
_symmetry.space_group_name_H-M   'P 1'
#
loop_
_entity.id
_entity.type
_entity.pdbx_description
1 polymer ?
#
loop_
_entity_poly.entity_id
_entity_poly.type
_entity_poly.pdbx_seq_one_letter_code
_entity_poly.pdbx_strand_id
1 'polypeptide(L)'
;MQTRLDAHVGAAPVRRSRSKVLGCLGAMGALAFGSVSLLALVDLALGGTENTSGAMVAGACTGVLAALALAAAIFGFMKVSRPASVDFGDAKAAREQFMKHVDTGSADNQAVNAAAALMLDRRFDESRRAYLAVAEQFPERRGDAYSQVGAACYFLGEYAVAIEWYERALVHGADPSMMRDNIHEAREALGARG
;
A
#
# COMPACT_ATOMS: atom_id res chain seq x y z
N MET A 1 69.67 10.95 3.79
CA MET A 1 69.56 9.84 2.82
C MET A 1 69.33 8.57 3.60
N GLN A 2 68.11 8.07 3.68
CA GLN A 2 67.82 6.67 4.01
C GLN A 2 66.41 6.34 3.48
N THR A 3 66.28 5.11 3.03
CA THR A 3 65.38 4.59 2.00
C THR A 3 64.38 3.59 2.59
N ARG A 4 63.13 3.65 2.08
CA ARG A 4 62.25 2.53 1.62
C ARG A 4 61.80 1.41 2.58
N LEU A 5 60.58 0.91 2.26
CA LEU A 5 59.97 -0.41 2.56
C LEU A 5 59.27 -0.47 3.95
N ASP A 6 58.04 -0.95 4.19
CA ASP A 6 57.12 -1.89 3.51
C ASP A 6 55.65 -1.52 3.88
N ALA A 7 54.67 -1.52 2.98
CA ALA A 7 53.78 -2.64 2.64
C ALA A 7 53.21 -3.42 3.86
N HIS A 8 51.94 -3.17 4.20
CA HIS A 8 51.06 -4.22 4.72
C HIS A 8 49.64 -4.13 4.15
N VAL A 9 49.38 -5.14 3.33
CA VAL A 9 48.10 -5.59 2.78
C VAL A 9 47.22 -6.10 3.92
N GLY A 10 45.99 -5.59 3.99
CA GLY A 10 44.92 -6.14 4.83
C GLY A 10 43.65 -6.26 4.00
N ALA A 11 43.45 -7.41 3.40
CA ALA A 11 42.26 -7.77 2.63
C ALA A 11 41.15 -8.30 3.56
N ALA A 12 39.92 -7.80 3.43
CA ALA A 12 38.65 -8.50 3.73
C ALA A 12 37.44 -7.62 3.29
N PRO A 13 36.23 -8.18 3.11
CA PRO A 13 35.84 -8.98 1.95
C PRO A 13 34.71 -8.31 1.13
N VAL A 14 34.67 -8.67 -0.16
CA VAL A 14 33.54 -8.45 -1.06
C VAL A 14 32.26 -9.04 -0.43
N ARG A 15 31.31 -8.20 -0.05
CA ARG A 15 29.91 -8.62 0.17
C ARG A 15 29.07 -8.23 -1.04
N ARG A 16 28.71 -9.26 -1.80
CA ARG A 16 27.74 -9.22 -2.88
C ARG A 16 26.40 -8.66 -2.39
N SER A 17 25.92 -7.67 -3.12
CA SER A 17 24.56 -7.55 -3.66
C SER A 17 23.52 -8.50 -3.02
N ARG A 18 22.57 -7.91 -2.28
CA ARG A 18 21.18 -8.36 -2.27
C ARG A 18 20.28 -7.14 -2.37
N SER A 19 19.79 -6.95 -3.59
CA SER A 19 18.48 -6.40 -3.93
C SER A 19 17.50 -6.29 -2.75
N LYS A 20 17.17 -5.06 -2.38
CA LYS A 20 15.88 -4.72 -1.76
C LYS A 20 15.17 -3.73 -2.69
N VAL A 21 14.88 -4.24 -3.89
CA VAL A 21 13.72 -3.80 -4.66
C VAL A 21 12.52 -4.49 -4.03
N LEU A 22 11.36 -3.82 -3.97
CA LEU A 22 10.07 -4.29 -3.43
C LEU A 22 9.94 -4.24 -1.90
N GLY A 23 9.53 -3.08 -1.42
CA GLY A 23 9.00 -2.86 -0.06
C GLY A 23 7.66 -2.14 -0.07
N CYS A 24 6.86 -2.28 -1.13
CA CYS A 24 5.46 -1.85 -1.20
C CYS A 24 4.71 -2.85 -2.10
N LEU A 25 3.50 -3.25 -1.70
CA LEU A 25 2.56 -4.22 -2.31
C LEU A 25 2.71 -5.69 -1.89
N GLY A 26 1.67 -6.17 -1.19
CA GLY A 26 1.43 -7.57 -0.83
C GLY A 26 0.55 -7.65 0.42
N ALA A 27 -0.70 -7.20 0.33
CA ALA A 27 -1.87 -8.09 0.21
C ALA A 27 -2.36 -8.65 1.56
N MET A 28 -3.42 -8.01 2.08
CA MET A 28 -4.35 -8.63 3.02
C MET A 28 -5.06 -9.78 2.31
N GLY A 29 -5.08 -10.96 2.92
CA GLY A 29 -5.86 -12.07 2.42
C GLY A 29 -5.54 -13.38 3.13
N ALA A 30 -6.30 -13.68 4.19
CA ALA A 30 -6.72 -15.03 4.59
C ALA A 30 -7.36 -14.98 6.00
N LEU A 31 -8.68 -14.75 6.06
CA LEU A 31 -9.48 -15.28 7.17
C LEU A 31 -9.87 -16.70 6.77
N ALA A 32 -9.33 -17.66 7.50
CA ALA A 32 -9.55 -19.08 7.29
C ALA A 32 -11.00 -19.47 7.60
N PHE A 33 -11.48 -20.41 6.78
CA PHE A 33 -12.77 -21.05 6.77
C PHE A 33 -13.16 -21.68 8.11
N GLY A 34 -14.42 -21.49 8.48
CA GLY A 34 -15.16 -22.31 9.43
C GLY A 34 -16.60 -22.44 8.98
N SER A 35 -16.82 -23.00 7.78
CA SER A 35 -18.16 -23.41 7.34
C SER A 35 -18.10 -24.86 6.88
N VAL A 36 -18.75 -25.70 7.68
CA VAL A 36 -19.08 -27.08 7.36
C VAL A 36 -19.74 -27.10 5.99
N SER A 37 -19.15 -27.86 5.05
CA SER A 37 -19.63 -27.95 3.68
C SER A 37 -21.04 -28.56 3.65
N LEU A 38 -21.98 -27.83 3.04
CA LEU A 38 -23.37 -28.23 2.79
C LEU A 38 -23.49 -29.54 1.98
N LEU A 39 -22.39 -30.02 1.40
CA LEU A 39 -22.28 -31.30 0.69
C LEU A 39 -22.43 -32.53 1.59
N ALA A 40 -22.11 -32.45 2.89
CA ALA A 40 -22.24 -33.60 3.80
C ALA A 40 -23.71 -33.95 4.13
N LEU A 41 -24.66 -33.05 3.88
CA LEU A 41 -26.09 -33.29 4.09
C LEU A 41 -26.80 -33.90 2.87
N VAL A 42 -26.17 -33.87 1.69
CA VAL A 42 -26.78 -34.41 0.47
C VAL A 42 -26.53 -35.92 0.32
N ASP A 43 -25.41 -36.43 0.84
CA ASP A 43 -25.08 -37.86 0.76
C ASP A 43 -25.95 -38.76 1.66
N LEU A 44 -26.63 -38.21 2.68
CA LEU A 44 -27.61 -38.97 3.46
C LEU A 44 -28.97 -39.10 2.76
N ALA A 45 -29.21 -38.34 1.70
CA ALA A 45 -30.51 -38.29 1.01
C ALA A 45 -30.58 -39.17 -0.25
N LEU A 46 -29.45 -39.63 -0.79
CA LEU A 46 -29.41 -40.33 -2.09
C LEU A 46 -28.74 -41.71 -2.09
N GLY A 47 -28.28 -42.21 -0.94
CA GLY A 47 -27.65 -43.52 -0.84
C GLY A 47 -28.61 -44.64 -0.45
N GLY A 48 -28.98 -45.51 -1.41
CA GLY A 48 -29.46 -46.86 -1.10
C GLY A 48 -30.65 -47.37 -1.90
N THR A 49 -30.48 -47.54 -3.21
CA THR A 49 -31.16 -48.66 -3.92
C THR A 49 -30.51 -49.94 -3.40
N GLU A 50 -31.25 -50.89 -2.82
CA GLU A 50 -31.51 -52.18 -3.47
C GLU A 50 -32.56 -53.00 -2.69
N ASN A 51 -33.61 -53.40 -3.41
CA ASN A 51 -34.48 -54.57 -3.25
C ASN A 51 -34.80 -55.13 -1.84
N THR A 52 -36.09 -55.08 -1.45
CA THR A 52 -36.98 -56.25 -1.43
C THR A 52 -38.44 -55.87 -1.09
N SER A 53 -39.36 -56.37 -1.91
CA SER A 53 -40.77 -56.70 -1.66
C SER A 53 -41.65 -55.81 -0.76
N GLY A 54 -42.52 -55.05 -1.41
CA GLY A 54 -43.96 -55.29 -1.32
C GLY A 54 -44.64 -55.15 0.05
N ALA A 55 -44.58 -53.98 0.67
CA ALA A 55 -45.67 -53.39 1.48
C ALA A 55 -45.19 -52.04 2.02
N MET A 56 -46.08 -51.04 2.07
CA MET A 56 -45.88 -49.73 2.73
C MET A 56 -45.26 -48.56 1.95
N VAL A 57 -45.53 -48.42 0.65
CA VAL A 57 -45.25 -47.13 -0.06
C VAL A 57 -46.28 -46.02 0.31
N ALA A 58 -47.29 -46.30 1.14
CA ALA A 58 -48.25 -45.28 1.59
C ALA A 58 -47.76 -44.41 2.77
N GLY A 59 -46.63 -44.75 3.41
CA GLY A 59 -46.10 -44.00 4.56
C GLY A 59 -44.97 -43.01 4.22
N ALA A 60 -44.29 -43.18 3.08
CA ALA A 60 -43.14 -42.35 2.71
C ALA A 60 -43.54 -41.04 2.00
N CYS A 61 -44.66 -41.02 1.27
CA CYS A 61 -45.10 -39.82 0.55
C CYS A 61 -45.72 -38.76 1.48
N THR A 62 -46.31 -39.15 2.61
CA THR A 62 -46.87 -38.20 3.59
C THR A 62 -45.79 -37.48 4.38
N GLY A 63 -44.67 -38.15 4.68
CA GLY A 63 -43.52 -37.54 5.37
C GLY A 63 -42.77 -36.52 4.51
N VAL A 64 -42.57 -36.79 3.22
CA VAL A 64 -41.90 -35.85 2.29
C VAL A 64 -42.78 -34.63 1.98
N LEU A 65 -44.10 -34.83 1.83
CA LEU A 65 -45.05 -33.72 1.68
C LEU A 65 -45.16 -32.88 2.97
N ALA A 66 -45.15 -33.49 4.15
CA ALA A 66 -45.13 -32.78 5.42
C ALA A 66 -43.80 -32.03 5.66
N ALA A 67 -42.66 -32.61 5.28
CA ALA A 67 -41.36 -31.95 5.36
C ALA A 67 -41.24 -30.78 4.36
N LEU A 68 -41.78 -30.91 3.15
CA LEU A 68 -41.85 -29.82 2.16
C LEU A 68 -42.82 -28.71 2.60
N ALA A 69 -43.95 -29.06 3.22
CA ALA A 69 -44.89 -28.08 3.76
C ALA A 69 -44.33 -27.36 4.99
N LEU A 70 -43.59 -28.06 5.87
CA LEU A 70 -42.90 -27.46 7.00
C LEU A 70 -41.72 -26.59 6.54
N ALA A 71 -40.97 -27.01 5.51
CA ALA A 71 -39.92 -26.19 4.88
C ALA A 71 -40.52 -24.94 4.22
N ALA A 72 -41.66 -25.04 3.55
CA ALA A 72 -42.38 -23.90 2.98
C ALA A 72 -42.99 -22.98 4.05
N ALA A 73 -43.39 -23.51 5.21
CA ALA A 73 -43.85 -22.72 6.35
C ALA A 73 -42.70 -22.00 7.06
N ILE A 74 -41.54 -22.65 7.22
CA ILE A 74 -40.31 -22.04 7.75
C ILE A 74 -39.80 -20.96 6.78
N PHE A 75 -39.83 -21.23 5.47
CA PHE A 75 -39.41 -20.27 4.45
C PHE A 75 -40.44 -19.16 4.19
N GLY A 76 -41.73 -19.43 4.41
CA GLY A 76 -42.83 -18.46 4.30
C GLY A 76 -42.97 -17.54 5.52
N PHE A 77 -42.53 -17.98 6.70
CA PHE A 77 -42.54 -17.16 7.92
C PHE A 77 -41.27 -16.31 8.08
N MET A 78 -40.15 -16.69 7.46
CA MET A 78 -39.10 -15.72 7.19
C MET A 78 -39.57 -14.81 6.05
N LYS A 79 -40.09 -13.65 6.45
CA LYS A 79 -39.80 -12.42 5.71
C LYS A 79 -38.28 -12.27 5.68
N VAL A 80 -37.61 -13.01 4.80
CA VAL A 80 -36.32 -12.57 4.27
C VAL A 80 -36.68 -11.33 3.48
N SER A 81 -36.74 -10.20 4.19
CA SER A 81 -36.61 -8.91 3.58
C SER A 81 -35.40 -9.05 2.68
N ARG A 82 -35.61 -9.01 1.35
CA ARG A 82 -34.50 -8.70 0.45
C ARG A 82 -33.83 -7.49 1.10
N PRO A 83 -32.53 -7.54 1.47
CA PRO A 83 -31.87 -6.31 1.87
C PRO A 83 -32.20 -5.34 0.75
N ALA A 84 -32.75 -4.19 1.11
CA ALA A 84 -33.15 -3.17 0.16
C ALA A 84 -32.07 -3.15 -0.92
N SER A 85 -32.46 -3.34 -2.19
CA SER A 85 -31.55 -3.16 -3.31
C SER A 85 -30.76 -1.91 -2.99
N VAL A 86 -29.43 -2.02 -2.83
CA VAL A 86 -28.61 -0.87 -2.47
C VAL A 86 -28.97 0.21 -3.46
N ASP A 87 -29.70 1.21 -2.98
CA ASP A 87 -30.29 2.22 -3.83
C ASP A 87 -29.13 3.09 -4.28
N PHE A 88 -28.64 2.83 -5.49
CA PHE A 88 -27.64 3.67 -6.14
C PHE A 88 -28.22 5.04 -6.53
N GLY A 89 -29.51 5.29 -6.29
CA GLY A 89 -30.20 6.56 -6.56
C GLY A 89 -29.50 7.75 -5.96
N ASP A 90 -28.77 7.54 -4.86
CA ASP A 90 -27.97 8.55 -4.20
C ASP A 90 -26.48 8.20 -4.14
N ALA A 91 -25.95 7.40 -5.07
CA ALA A 91 -24.50 7.16 -5.15
C ALA A 91 -23.71 8.48 -5.26
N LYS A 92 -24.31 9.50 -5.87
CA LYS A 92 -23.78 10.87 -5.89
C LYS A 92 -23.84 11.54 -4.52
N ALA A 93 -24.95 11.46 -3.78
CA ALA A 93 -25.07 12.08 -2.45
C ALA A 93 -24.21 11.35 -1.40
N ALA A 94 -24.13 10.03 -1.47
CA ALA A 94 -23.22 9.22 -0.66
C ALA A 94 -21.75 9.56 -0.96
N ARG A 95 -21.40 9.76 -2.24
CA ARG A 95 -20.08 10.26 -2.64
C ARG A 95 -19.84 11.69 -2.16
N GLU A 96 -20.81 12.60 -2.29
CA GLU A 96 -20.68 13.99 -1.81
C GLU A 96 -20.52 14.05 -0.29
N GLN A 97 -21.27 13.22 0.45
CA GLN A 97 -21.15 13.11 1.90
C GLN A 97 -19.81 12.51 2.31
N PHE A 98 -19.31 11.52 1.57
CA PHE A 98 -17.95 11.02 1.75
C PHE A 98 -16.92 12.11 1.47
N MET A 99 -16.99 12.79 0.32
CA MET A 99 -16.06 13.84 -0.09
C MET A 99 -16.02 15.03 0.87
N LYS A 100 -17.11 15.34 1.59
CA LYS A 100 -17.12 16.35 2.66
C LYS A 100 -16.18 16.01 3.83
N HIS A 101 -15.85 14.73 4.00
CA HIS A 101 -14.98 14.22 5.04
C HIS A 101 -13.70 13.56 4.50
N VAL A 102 -13.54 13.51 3.18
CA VAL A 102 -12.26 13.12 2.57
C VAL A 102 -11.30 14.28 2.80
N ASP A 103 -10.38 14.09 3.72
CA ASP A 103 -9.16 14.87 3.76
C ASP A 103 -8.39 14.59 2.46
N THR A 104 -8.52 15.49 1.48
CA THR A 104 -7.79 15.44 0.21
C THR A 104 -6.28 15.69 0.38
N GLY A 105 -5.80 15.72 1.63
CA GLY A 105 -4.59 16.43 2.02
C GLY A 105 -4.86 17.93 1.97
N SER A 106 -4.31 18.65 2.94
CA SER A 106 -4.14 20.10 2.87
C SER A 106 -3.43 20.52 1.58
N ALA A 107 -3.59 21.78 1.16
CA ALA A 107 -3.04 22.27 -0.12
C ALA A 107 -1.52 22.07 -0.23
N ASP A 108 -0.79 22.19 0.90
CA ASP A 108 0.64 21.90 0.98
C ASP A 108 0.94 20.42 0.72
N ASN A 109 0.16 19.50 1.30
CA ASN A 109 0.32 18.06 1.06
C ASN A 109 0.05 17.68 -0.39
N GLN A 110 -0.94 18.30 -1.03
CA GLN A 110 -1.19 18.09 -2.47
C GLN A 110 -0.02 18.58 -3.32
N ALA A 111 0.51 19.78 -3.04
CA ALA A 111 1.65 20.33 -3.75
C ALA A 111 2.93 19.50 -3.54
N VAL A 112 3.19 19.06 -2.30
CA VAL A 112 4.30 18.16 -1.97
C VAL A 112 4.17 16.82 -2.67
N ASN A 113 2.99 16.23 -2.71
CA ASN A 113 2.74 14.96 -3.39
C ASN A 113 2.95 15.07 -4.90
N ALA A 114 2.51 16.18 -5.51
CA ALA A 114 2.76 16.45 -6.92
C ALA A 114 4.26 16.62 -7.22
N ALA A 115 4.99 17.35 -6.38
CA ALA A 115 6.44 17.51 -6.50
C ALA A 115 7.21 16.17 -6.31
N ALA A 116 6.73 15.33 -5.39
CA ALA A 116 7.28 13.99 -5.15
C ALA A 116 7.04 13.04 -6.33
N ALA A 117 5.87 13.13 -6.99
CA ALA A 117 5.60 12.34 -8.19
C ALA A 117 6.62 12.63 -9.30
N LEU A 118 6.97 13.90 -9.51
CA LEU A 118 8.02 14.28 -10.46
C LEU A 118 9.40 13.68 -10.10
N MET A 119 9.72 13.59 -8.80
CA MET A 119 10.95 12.94 -8.34
C MET A 119 10.96 11.45 -8.69
N LEU A 120 9.84 10.75 -8.43
CA LEU A 120 9.69 9.32 -8.72
C LEU A 120 9.76 9.03 -10.23
N ASP A 121 9.24 9.94 -11.05
CA ASP A 121 9.34 9.89 -12.52
C ASP A 121 10.74 10.26 -13.05
N ARG A 122 11.70 10.55 -12.16
CA ARG A 122 13.06 11.02 -12.49
C ARG A 122 13.11 12.34 -13.25
N ARG A 123 12.06 13.16 -13.13
CA ARG A 123 11.97 14.50 -13.71
C ARG A 123 12.54 15.51 -12.71
N PHE A 124 13.83 15.36 -12.40
CA PHE A 124 14.47 16.04 -11.27
C PHE A 124 14.46 17.57 -11.37
N ASP A 125 14.67 18.13 -12.56
CA ASP A 125 14.58 19.57 -12.77
C ASP A 125 13.19 20.15 -12.51
N GLU A 126 12.16 19.41 -12.89
CA GLU A 126 10.77 19.79 -12.64
C GLU A 126 10.42 19.64 -11.17
N SER A 127 10.85 18.54 -10.55
CA SER A 127 10.65 18.29 -9.13
C SER A 127 11.29 19.38 -8.26
N ARG A 128 12.55 19.75 -8.55
CA ARG A 128 13.24 20.87 -7.88
C ARG A 128 12.45 22.18 -7.98
N ARG A 129 11.97 22.54 -9.17
CA ARG A 129 11.15 23.76 -9.33
C ARG A 129 9.84 23.68 -8.55
N ALA A 130 9.19 22.53 -8.54
CA ALA A 130 7.97 22.32 -7.78
C ALA A 130 8.20 22.45 -6.27
N TYR A 131 9.27 21.86 -5.73
CA TYR A 131 9.60 22.02 -4.32
C TYR A 131 9.99 23.46 -3.94
N LEU A 132 10.64 24.21 -4.83
CA LEU A 132 10.87 25.64 -4.61
C LEU A 132 9.55 26.43 -4.51
N ALA A 133 8.58 26.11 -5.38
CA ALA A 133 7.25 26.71 -5.30
C ALA A 133 6.53 26.33 -3.99
N VAL A 134 6.67 25.09 -3.51
CA VAL A 134 6.16 24.67 -2.18
C VAL A 134 6.79 25.52 -1.07
N ALA A 135 8.12 25.70 -1.07
CA ALA A 135 8.83 26.47 -0.07
C ALA A 135 8.44 27.96 -0.03
N GLU A 136 8.03 28.50 -1.18
CA GLU A 136 7.52 29.87 -1.32
C GLU A 136 6.08 29.99 -0.81
N GLN A 137 5.21 29.06 -1.20
CA GLN A 137 3.78 29.08 -0.86
C GLN A 137 3.51 28.66 0.59
N PHE A 138 4.33 27.78 1.15
CA PHE A 138 4.16 27.15 2.45
C PHE A 138 5.45 27.28 3.27
N PRO A 139 5.68 28.44 3.93
CA PRO A 139 6.92 28.72 4.65
C PRO A 139 7.30 27.69 5.72
N GLU A 140 6.31 27.06 6.35
CA GLU A 140 6.45 25.98 7.32
C GLU A 140 7.02 24.68 6.73
N ARG A 141 6.91 24.50 5.40
CA ARG A 141 7.45 23.35 4.67
C ARG A 141 8.84 23.62 4.10
N ARG A 142 9.45 24.79 4.33
CA ARG A 142 10.75 25.17 3.72
C ARG A 142 11.87 24.18 4.01
N GLY A 143 11.98 23.71 5.25
CA GLY A 143 12.99 22.71 5.62
C GLY A 143 12.86 21.44 4.77
N ASP A 144 11.67 20.83 4.78
CA ASP A 144 11.38 19.65 3.98
C ASP A 144 11.58 19.90 2.48
N ALA A 145 11.04 20.99 1.95
CA ALA A 145 11.09 21.30 0.53
C ALA A 145 12.53 21.55 0.05
N TYR A 146 13.35 22.27 0.82
CA TYR A 146 14.77 22.48 0.50
C TYR A 146 15.58 21.18 0.59
N SER A 147 15.27 20.30 1.54
CA SER A 147 15.84 18.95 1.57
C SER A 147 15.56 18.20 0.26
N GLN A 148 14.32 18.25 -0.22
CA GLN A 148 13.94 17.60 -1.48
C GLN A 148 14.55 18.25 -2.73
N VAL A 149 14.79 19.57 -2.70
CA VAL A 149 15.58 20.25 -3.74
C VAL A 149 17.02 19.71 -3.75
N GLY A 150 17.64 19.53 -2.57
CA GLY A 150 18.95 18.90 -2.45
C GLY A 150 18.98 17.49 -3.04
N ALA A 151 17.95 16.69 -2.77
CA ALA A 151 17.80 15.35 -3.34
C ALA A 151 17.71 15.38 -4.88
N ALA A 152 16.95 16.32 -5.45
CA ALA A 152 16.86 16.47 -6.91
C ALA A 152 18.23 16.81 -7.52
N CYS A 153 18.98 17.74 -6.92
CA CYS A 153 20.34 18.09 -7.32
C CYS A 153 21.28 16.87 -7.23
N TYR A 154 21.16 16.08 -6.16
CA TYR A 154 21.95 14.85 -5.99
C TYR A 154 21.70 13.87 -7.13
N PHE A 155 20.44 13.62 -7.50
CA PHE A 155 20.11 12.72 -8.61
C PHE A 155 20.52 13.25 -9.99
N LEU A 156 20.59 14.57 -10.16
CA LEU A 156 21.20 15.21 -11.34
C LEU A 156 22.74 15.10 -11.37
N GLY A 157 23.35 14.66 -10.26
CA GLY A 157 24.80 14.61 -10.11
C GLY A 157 25.44 15.96 -9.80
N GLU A 158 24.63 16.96 -9.45
CA GLU A 158 25.06 18.30 -9.05
C GLU A 158 25.40 18.29 -7.54
N TYR A 159 26.36 17.46 -7.14
CA TYR A 159 26.57 17.15 -5.71
C TYR A 159 26.97 18.36 -4.86
N ALA A 160 27.77 19.30 -5.40
CA ALA A 160 28.10 20.53 -4.70
C ALA A 160 26.85 21.38 -4.41
N VAL A 161 25.95 21.49 -5.40
CA VAL A 161 24.68 22.21 -5.26
C VAL A 161 23.74 21.49 -4.30
N ALA A 162 23.72 20.15 -4.31
CA ALA A 162 22.94 19.36 -3.36
C ALA A 162 23.34 19.67 -1.90
N ILE A 163 24.65 19.75 -1.61
CA ILE A 163 25.16 20.09 -0.28
C ILE A 163 24.66 21.46 0.17
N GLU A 164 24.74 22.49 -0.68
CA GLU A 164 24.25 23.84 -0.36
C GLU A 164 22.75 23.84 0.01
N TRP A 165 21.95 23.06 -0.71
CA TRP A 165 20.51 22.95 -0.43
C TRP A 165 20.19 22.20 0.85
N TYR A 166 20.92 21.12 1.15
CA TYR A 166 20.78 20.43 2.44
C TYR A 166 21.21 21.33 3.62
N GLU A 167 22.27 22.12 3.46
CA GLU A 167 22.68 23.10 4.46
C GLU A 167 21.63 24.21 4.64
N ARG A 168 20.99 24.66 3.56
CA ARG A 168 19.86 25.58 3.64
C ARG A 168 18.64 24.95 4.31
N ALA A 169 18.37 23.67 4.06
CA ALA A 169 17.28 22.93 4.71
C ALA A 169 17.45 22.89 6.23
N LEU A 170 18.67 22.71 6.74
CA LEU A 170 19.00 22.79 8.17
C LEU A 170 18.62 24.14 8.78
N VAL A 171 18.94 25.24 8.10
CA VAL A 171 18.59 26.60 8.55
C VAL A 171 17.06 26.78 8.68
N HIS A 172 16.28 26.01 7.90
CA HIS A 172 14.83 26.05 7.90
C HIS A 172 14.16 24.89 8.66
N GLY A 173 14.90 24.23 9.56
CA GLY A 173 14.33 23.28 10.52
C GLY A 173 14.16 21.85 9.99
N ALA A 174 14.82 21.49 8.89
CA ALA A 174 14.89 20.08 8.47
C ALA A 174 15.59 19.21 9.53
N ASP A 175 15.26 17.91 9.57
CA ASP A 175 15.85 16.97 10.52
C ASP A 175 17.39 16.94 10.41
N PRO A 176 18.12 17.29 11.49
CA PRO A 176 19.57 17.36 11.41
C PRO A 176 20.27 16.03 11.15
N SER A 177 19.68 14.90 11.54
CA SER A 177 20.28 13.59 11.29
C SER A 177 20.22 13.26 9.80
N MET A 178 19.03 13.39 9.21
CA MET A 178 18.81 13.17 7.79
C MET A 178 19.70 14.08 6.94
N MET A 179 19.84 15.37 7.30
CA MET A 179 20.66 16.29 6.51
C MET A 179 22.15 15.97 6.61
N ARG A 180 22.65 15.52 7.77
CA ARG A 180 24.05 15.07 7.89
C ARG A 180 24.33 13.87 7.00
N ASP A 181 23.42 12.90 6.97
CA ASP A 181 23.56 11.69 6.14
C ASP A 181 23.55 12.07 4.65
N ASN A 182 22.57 12.87 4.23
CA ASN A 182 22.48 13.35 2.84
C ASN A 182 23.69 14.18 2.39
N ILE A 183 24.21 15.06 3.26
CA ILE A 183 25.43 15.84 2.98
C ILE A 183 26.64 14.93 2.89
N HIS A 184 26.75 13.92 3.76
CA HIS A 184 27.83 12.94 3.71
C HIS A 184 27.82 12.17 2.39
N GLU A 185 26.66 11.63 1.99
CA GLU A 185 26.51 10.92 0.72
C GLU A 185 26.85 11.80 -0.49
N ALA A 186 26.43 13.07 -0.49
CA ALA A 186 26.76 14.01 -1.55
C ALA A 186 28.27 14.33 -1.61
N ARG A 187 28.95 14.43 -0.46
CA ARG A 187 30.40 14.64 -0.40
C ARG A 187 31.18 13.44 -0.91
N GLU A 188 30.79 12.23 -0.54
CA GLU A 188 31.39 11.00 -1.06
C GLU A 188 31.24 10.91 -2.58
N ALA A 189 30.03 11.19 -3.09
CA ALA A 189 29.77 11.17 -4.53
C ALA A 189 30.52 12.26 -5.31
N LEU A 190 30.73 13.44 -4.70
CA LEU A 190 31.57 14.50 -5.26
C LEU A 190 33.05 14.08 -5.34
N GLY A 191 33.56 13.48 -4.27
CA GLY A 191 34.94 12.98 -4.21
C GLY A 191 35.22 11.84 -5.18
N ALA A 192 34.25 10.97 -5.44
CA ALA A 192 34.37 9.86 -6.39
C ALA A 192 34.39 10.30 -7.87
N ARG A 193 34.07 11.57 -8.18
CA ARG A 193 34.10 12.13 -9.54
C ARG A 193 35.35 12.94 -9.87
N GLY A 194 36.20 13.24 -8.88
CA GLY A 194 37.47 13.94 -9.04
C GLY A 194 38.64 12.99 -9.30
#